data_AF-A0A8J4UHU4-F1
#
_entry.id   AF-A0A8J4UHU4-F1
#
_cell.length_a   1.000
_cell.length_b   1.000
_cell.length_c   1.000
_cell.angle_alpha   90.00
_cell.angle_beta   90.00
_cell.angle_gamma   90.00
#
_symmetry.space_group_name_H-M   'P 1'
#
loop_
_entity.id
_entity.type
_entity.pdbx_description
1 polymer ?
#
loop_
_entity_poly.entity_id
_entity_poly.type
_entity_poly.pdbx_seq_one_letter_code
_entity_poly.pdbx_strand_id
1 'polypeptide(L)'
;VHSAQFMEFAEVENHDDFHTNEDGYIHTQDQRGAYIIYDVALEDLKELENQLLLVASQYIEKDKSNVTGEQFSGSNILGWAHASVDRCAVLLDLWTCETALLEKKCQLLDVYFEAYQHTLDPEERFALAQAITDIMHKRPRFDLKLEYFVNTYKDECICLQLHLQLLRDIVNQQIDAQREYVHKIWREGQRGGISEFGLPYNVITKQLISLNASRPTLKNIYLLEFHPSLGLVCLIPKALEYIYQEFYSICRPKTASKASNLEKQVLQLVVDEWLTMEKPETFYSSQIQKDLFAEVLIEDPVLVQEIALSLLEVGADEEKKTGNEKQLFILDSFSTILELATLRHRLIEVATESARLARFYKAFAMEAGFGEFHLYLRPVHFESASHREKADHLPPIFITTLLEDDSCVDRYIPSSLPLSIQEIDSHIGKLSFRTRDGVMQLLCPSGIRNMQLILACQVIQKNALLAAVQQASFCYLVQPPHAPDIKVS
;
A
#
# COMPACT_ATOMS: atom_id res chain seq x y z
N VAL A 1 -9.34 13.13 -26.75
CA VAL A 1 -10.56 13.79 -27.28
C VAL A 1 -11.57 13.78 -26.14
N HIS A 2 -12.05 14.95 -25.70
CA HIS A 2 -13.04 15.00 -24.60
C HIS A 2 -14.39 14.52 -25.13
N SER A 3 -14.94 13.44 -24.58
CA SER A 3 -16.24 12.87 -24.99
C SER A 3 -17.37 13.89 -24.95
N ALA A 4 -17.27 14.90 -24.08
CA ALA A 4 -18.22 16.00 -23.97
C ALA A 4 -18.36 16.85 -25.25
N GLN A 5 -17.31 16.98 -26.07
CA GLN A 5 -17.36 17.77 -27.32
C GLN A 5 -18.08 17.04 -28.47
N PHE A 6 -18.32 15.73 -28.34
CA PHE A 6 -18.91 14.91 -29.41
C PHE A 6 -20.42 14.66 -29.19
N MET A 7 -20.92 14.85 -27.97
CA MET A 7 -22.33 14.74 -27.61
C MET A 7 -23.19 15.93 -28.11
N GLU A 8 -22.58 16.95 -28.72
CA GLU A 8 -23.29 18.10 -29.30
C GLU A 8 -23.97 17.79 -30.65
N PHE A 9 -23.68 16.63 -31.26
CA PHE A 9 -24.25 16.23 -32.54
C PHE A 9 -25.48 15.34 -32.34
N ALA A 10 -26.66 15.84 -32.75
CA ALA A 10 -27.95 15.17 -32.62
C ALA A 10 -28.10 13.85 -33.42
N GLU A 11 -27.12 13.52 -34.27
CA GLU A 11 -27.08 12.31 -35.10
C GLU A 11 -26.25 11.17 -34.47
N VAL A 12 -25.65 11.41 -33.30
CA VAL A 12 -24.86 10.39 -32.58
C VAL A 12 -25.82 9.48 -31.82
N GLU A 13 -26.26 8.40 -32.48
CA GLU A 13 -26.83 7.23 -31.81
C GLU A 13 -25.78 6.68 -30.82
N ASN A 14 -26.23 6.18 -29.67
CA ASN A 14 -25.40 5.65 -28.60
C ASN A 14 -24.28 4.74 -29.16
N HIS A 15 -23.02 5.17 -29.09
CA HIS A 15 -21.87 4.41 -29.59
C HIS A 15 -21.35 3.35 -28.61
N ASP A 16 -21.95 3.25 -27.44
CA ASP A 16 -21.48 2.31 -26.44
C ASP A 16 -21.91 0.89 -26.82
N ASP A 17 -20.92 0.00 -26.90
CA ASP A 17 -21.16 -1.42 -27.02
C ASP A 17 -21.74 -1.98 -25.72
N PHE A 18 -22.71 -2.88 -25.85
CA PHE A 18 -23.37 -3.52 -24.71
C PHE A 18 -22.70 -4.85 -24.39
N HIS A 19 -22.37 -5.05 -23.13
CA HIS A 19 -21.79 -6.31 -22.65
C HIS A 19 -22.83 -7.09 -21.84
N THR A 20 -23.10 -8.33 -22.23
CA THR A 20 -23.91 -9.27 -21.46
C THR A 20 -23.07 -10.48 -21.04
N ASN A 21 -23.42 -11.10 -19.93
CA ASN A 21 -22.78 -12.32 -19.46
C ASN A 21 -23.82 -13.45 -19.41
N GLU A 22 -23.59 -14.48 -20.21
CA GLU A 22 -24.41 -15.70 -20.23
C GLU A 22 -23.50 -16.91 -20.05
N ASP A 23 -23.80 -17.76 -19.06
CA ASP A 23 -23.05 -18.99 -18.74
C ASP A 23 -21.53 -18.79 -18.54
N GLY A 24 -21.10 -17.58 -18.13
CA GLY A 24 -19.69 -17.24 -17.92
C GLY A 24 -18.99 -16.71 -19.18
N TYR A 25 -19.70 -16.54 -20.28
CA TYR A 25 -19.21 -15.94 -21.52
C TYR A 25 -19.66 -14.49 -21.63
N ILE A 26 -18.72 -13.61 -21.95
CA ILE A 26 -19.00 -12.20 -22.23
C ILE A 26 -19.38 -12.07 -23.70
N HIS A 27 -20.59 -11.61 -23.96
CA HIS A 27 -21.06 -11.25 -25.28
C HIS A 27 -21.03 -9.73 -25.44
N THR A 28 -20.49 -9.27 -26.57
CA THR A 28 -20.50 -7.86 -26.93
C THR A 28 -21.51 -7.65 -28.06
N GLN A 29 -22.41 -6.70 -27.88
CA GLN A 29 -23.40 -6.29 -28.86
C GLN A 29 -23.15 -4.85 -29.27
N ASP A 30 -23.21 -4.58 -30.57
CA ASP A 30 -23.16 -3.20 -31.06
C ASP A 30 -24.39 -2.39 -30.65
N GLN A 31 -24.39 -1.10 -30.96
CA GLN A 31 -25.53 -0.20 -30.73
C GLN A 31 -26.87 -0.67 -31.34
N ARG A 32 -26.84 -1.62 -32.28
CA ARG A 32 -28.01 -2.18 -32.96
C ARG A 32 -28.41 -3.55 -32.40
N GLY A 33 -27.73 -4.03 -31.36
CA GLY A 33 -27.95 -5.33 -30.72
C GLY A 33 -27.34 -6.52 -31.47
N ALA A 34 -26.50 -6.29 -32.48
CA ALA A 34 -25.81 -7.36 -33.20
C ALA A 34 -24.58 -7.82 -32.41
N TYR A 35 -24.41 -9.13 -32.24
CA TYR A 35 -23.21 -9.69 -31.61
C TYR A 35 -21.98 -9.43 -32.48
N ILE A 36 -20.96 -8.81 -31.87
CA ILE A 36 -19.70 -8.46 -32.53
C ILE A 36 -18.51 -9.04 -31.77
N ILE A 37 -17.40 -9.20 -32.49
CA ILE A 37 -16.07 -9.44 -31.92
C ILE A 37 -15.15 -8.40 -32.56
N TYR A 38 -14.37 -7.72 -31.73
CA TYR A 38 -13.39 -6.76 -32.23
C TYR A 38 -12.33 -7.44 -33.08
N ASP A 39 -11.96 -6.81 -34.19
CA ASP A 39 -10.90 -7.25 -35.08
C ASP A 39 -9.56 -7.40 -34.34
N VAL A 40 -9.22 -6.45 -33.47
CA VAL A 40 -8.03 -6.52 -32.61
C VAL A 40 -8.02 -7.77 -31.72
N ALA A 41 -9.17 -8.16 -31.16
CA ALA A 41 -9.25 -9.38 -30.34
C ALA A 41 -9.00 -10.65 -31.17
N LEU A 42 -9.42 -10.66 -32.45
CA LEU A 42 -9.14 -11.75 -33.38
C LEU A 42 -7.66 -11.78 -33.79
N GLU A 43 -7.03 -10.62 -33.96
CA GLU A 43 -5.59 -10.51 -34.25
C GLU A 43 -4.75 -11.00 -33.07
N ASP A 44 -5.07 -10.56 -31.85
CA ASP A 44 -4.41 -11.00 -30.61
C ASP A 44 -4.52 -12.51 -30.41
N LEU A 45 -5.68 -13.11 -30.71
CA LEU A 45 -5.86 -14.56 -30.64
C LEU A 45 -4.95 -15.29 -31.64
N LYS A 46 -4.85 -14.81 -32.88
CA LYS A 46 -3.96 -15.40 -33.90
C LYS A 46 -2.49 -15.30 -33.49
N GLU A 47 -2.07 -14.18 -32.92
CA GLU A 47 -0.71 -14.03 -32.41
C GLU A 47 -0.44 -15.01 -31.28
N LEU A 48 -1.38 -15.13 -30.33
CA LEU A 48 -1.30 -16.07 -29.22
C LEU A 48 -1.22 -17.52 -29.71
N GLU A 49 -2.06 -17.92 -30.67
CA GLU A 49 -2.02 -19.25 -31.29
C GLU A 49 -0.63 -19.57 -31.83
N ASN A 50 -0.03 -18.64 -32.57
CA ASN A 50 1.33 -18.81 -33.11
C ASN A 50 2.37 -18.97 -31.99
N GLN A 51 2.29 -18.17 -30.93
CA GLN A 51 3.20 -18.28 -29.79
C GLN A 51 3.04 -19.62 -29.05
N LEU A 52 1.81 -20.06 -28.78
CA LEU A 52 1.54 -21.34 -28.13
C LEU A 52 2.04 -22.52 -28.98
N LEU A 53 1.90 -22.47 -30.31
CA LEU A 53 2.44 -23.50 -31.20
C LEU A 53 3.97 -23.58 -31.16
N LEU A 54 4.67 -22.44 -31.04
CA LEU A 54 6.13 -22.41 -30.86
C LEU A 54 6.54 -23.07 -29.54
N VAL A 55 5.84 -22.74 -28.44
CA VAL A 55 6.07 -23.35 -27.13
C VAL A 55 5.81 -24.86 -27.19
N ALA A 56 4.66 -25.29 -27.75
CA ALA A 56 4.31 -26.70 -27.92
C ALA A 56 5.41 -27.47 -28.66
N SER A 57 5.87 -26.92 -29.79
CA SER A 57 6.89 -27.53 -30.64
C SER A 57 8.20 -27.74 -29.87
N GLN A 58 8.64 -26.74 -29.09
CA GLN A 58 9.86 -26.82 -28.28
C GLN A 58 9.80 -27.95 -27.25
N TYR A 59 8.70 -28.09 -26.52
CA TYR A 59 8.55 -29.14 -25.49
C TYR A 59 8.35 -30.54 -26.09
N ILE A 60 7.65 -30.64 -27.23
CA ILE A 60 7.51 -31.90 -27.98
C ILE A 60 8.89 -32.39 -28.48
N GLU A 61 9.71 -31.50 -29.05
CA GLU A 61 11.05 -31.86 -29.54
C GLU A 61 12.01 -32.21 -28.40
N LYS A 62 11.94 -31.49 -27.27
CA LYS A 62 12.74 -31.78 -26.09
C LYS A 62 12.49 -33.20 -25.57
N ASP A 63 11.23 -33.62 -25.48
CA ASP A 63 10.89 -34.96 -24.97
C ASP A 63 11.31 -36.07 -25.94
N LYS A 64 11.17 -35.86 -27.26
CA LYS A 64 11.70 -36.77 -28.28
C LYS A 64 13.21 -36.99 -28.16
N SER A 65 13.97 -35.93 -27.86
CA SER A 65 15.44 -36.01 -27.73
C SER A 65 15.89 -36.84 -26.51
N ASN A 66 15.11 -36.83 -25.42
CA ASN A 66 15.36 -37.63 -24.23
C ASN A 66 15.13 -39.13 -24.49
N VAL A 67 14.12 -39.48 -25.28
CA VAL A 67 13.78 -40.89 -25.63
C VAL A 67 14.85 -41.54 -26.52
N THR A 68 15.57 -40.76 -27.35
CA THR A 68 16.64 -41.28 -28.22
C THR A 68 17.98 -41.55 -27.53
N GLY A 69 18.14 -41.22 -26.24
CA GLY A 69 19.36 -41.43 -25.46
C GLY A 69 19.56 -42.86 -24.93
N GLU A 70 18.51 -43.68 -24.93
CA GLU A 70 18.60 -45.11 -24.62
C GLU A 70 18.86 -45.89 -25.91
N GLN A 71 19.99 -46.59 -25.97
CA GLN A 71 20.46 -47.33 -27.16
C GLN A 71 19.43 -48.37 -27.65
N PHE A 72 18.60 -48.00 -28.63
CA PHE A 72 17.86 -48.97 -29.42
C PHE A 72 18.69 -49.39 -30.64
N SER A 73 19.45 -50.48 -30.46
CA SER A 73 19.96 -51.27 -31.58
C SER A 73 18.83 -52.05 -32.21
N GLY A 74 18.35 -51.65 -33.38
CA GLY A 74 17.47 -52.49 -34.19
C GLY A 74 16.55 -51.71 -35.13
N SER A 75 16.85 -51.82 -36.42
CA SER A 75 15.98 -51.45 -37.53
C SER A 75 14.55 -51.95 -37.32
N ASN A 76 13.60 -51.04 -37.08
CA ASN A 76 12.19 -51.30 -37.33
C ASN A 76 11.47 -49.98 -37.68
N ILE A 77 10.88 -49.94 -38.86
CA ILE A 77 10.06 -48.84 -39.39
C ILE A 77 8.82 -48.54 -38.51
N LEU A 78 8.47 -49.47 -37.60
CA LEU A 78 7.47 -49.26 -36.54
C LEU A 78 7.96 -48.41 -35.34
N GLY A 79 9.26 -48.21 -35.17
CA GLY A 79 9.84 -47.44 -34.05
C GLY A 79 9.57 -45.94 -34.12
N TRP A 80 9.20 -45.43 -35.29
CA TRP A 80 8.79 -44.02 -35.47
C TRP A 80 7.37 -43.72 -34.99
N ALA A 81 6.52 -44.75 -34.88
CA ALA A 81 5.11 -44.57 -34.51
C ALA A 81 4.87 -44.52 -32.99
N HIS A 82 5.88 -44.85 -32.14
CA HIS A 82 5.69 -45.04 -30.70
C HIS A 82 6.75 -44.42 -29.77
N ALA A 83 7.61 -43.50 -30.24
CA ALA A 83 8.36 -42.59 -29.35
C ALA A 83 7.53 -41.32 -29.06
N SER A 84 6.22 -41.49 -28.91
CA SER A 84 5.21 -40.51 -29.33
C SER A 84 4.72 -39.65 -28.18
N VAL A 85 5.28 -38.44 -28.06
CA VAL A 85 4.64 -37.36 -27.29
C VAL A 85 3.21 -37.18 -27.79
N ASP A 86 2.21 -37.27 -26.90
CA ASP A 86 0.82 -36.98 -27.22
C ASP A 86 0.64 -35.48 -27.47
N ARG A 87 0.67 -35.10 -28.74
CA ARG A 87 0.57 -33.71 -29.18
C ARG A 87 -0.79 -33.10 -28.84
N CYS A 88 -1.85 -33.90 -28.85
CA CYS A 88 -3.19 -33.43 -28.49
C CYS A 88 -3.25 -33.10 -27.00
N ALA A 89 -2.63 -33.93 -26.14
CA ALA A 89 -2.51 -33.64 -24.72
C ALA A 89 -1.69 -32.36 -24.46
N VAL A 90 -0.55 -32.17 -25.15
CA VAL A 90 0.26 -30.95 -25.00
C VAL A 90 -0.51 -29.69 -25.39
N LEU A 91 -1.26 -29.73 -26.50
CA LEU A 91 -2.09 -28.60 -26.92
C LEU A 91 -3.24 -28.34 -25.94
N LEU A 92 -3.88 -29.40 -25.44
CA LEU A 92 -4.93 -29.28 -24.44
C LEU A 92 -4.41 -28.65 -23.15
N ASP A 93 -3.24 -29.08 -22.67
CA ASP A 93 -2.59 -28.50 -21.48
C ASP A 93 -2.28 -27.02 -21.68
N LEU A 94 -1.75 -26.62 -22.84
CA LEU A 94 -1.46 -25.22 -23.16
C LEU A 94 -2.72 -24.36 -23.12
N TRP A 95 -3.77 -24.77 -23.84
CA TRP A 95 -5.03 -24.01 -23.87
C TRP A 95 -5.71 -23.96 -22.51
N THR A 96 -5.66 -25.04 -21.74
CA THR A 96 -6.19 -25.08 -20.37
C THR A 96 -5.43 -24.10 -19.48
N CYS A 97 -4.09 -24.09 -19.56
CA CYS A 97 -3.26 -23.19 -18.79
C CYS A 97 -3.44 -21.72 -19.18
N GLU A 98 -3.51 -21.42 -20.48
CA GLU A 98 -3.72 -20.07 -20.99
C GLU A 98 -5.11 -19.54 -20.60
N THR A 99 -6.15 -20.37 -20.69
CA THR A 99 -7.50 -20.01 -20.23
C THR A 99 -7.50 -19.68 -18.74
N ALA A 100 -6.85 -20.49 -17.92
CA ALA A 100 -6.74 -20.24 -16.48
C ALA A 100 -5.98 -18.93 -16.18
N LEU A 101 -4.90 -18.65 -16.92
CA LEU A 101 -4.16 -17.40 -16.79
C LEU A 101 -5.02 -16.18 -17.15
N LEU A 102 -5.74 -16.24 -18.27
CA LEU A 102 -6.64 -15.17 -18.71
C LEU A 102 -7.75 -14.93 -17.69
N GLU A 103 -8.33 -15.97 -17.10
CA GLU A 103 -9.32 -15.83 -16.03
C GLU A 103 -8.75 -15.07 -14.82
N LYS A 104 -7.51 -15.40 -14.41
CA LYS A 104 -6.82 -14.68 -13.31
C LYS A 104 -6.49 -13.24 -13.66
N LYS A 105 -6.12 -12.96 -14.92
CA LYS A 105 -5.91 -11.59 -15.41
C LYS A 105 -7.21 -10.80 -15.35
N CYS A 106 -8.32 -11.33 -15.88
CA CYS A 106 -9.63 -10.68 -15.82
C CYS A 106 -10.03 -10.34 -14.38
N GLN A 107 -9.89 -11.28 -13.44
CA GLN A 107 -10.20 -11.03 -12.02
C GLN A 107 -9.37 -9.88 -11.43
N LEU A 108 -8.08 -9.79 -11.76
CA LEU A 108 -7.21 -8.69 -11.33
C LEU A 108 -7.59 -7.36 -12.00
N LEU A 109 -7.89 -7.39 -13.30
CA LEU A 109 -8.28 -6.23 -14.09
C LEU A 109 -9.59 -5.62 -13.59
N ASP A 110 -10.56 -6.44 -13.21
CA ASP A 110 -11.86 -6.00 -12.66
C ASP A 110 -11.67 -5.06 -11.46
N VAL A 111 -10.69 -5.33 -10.59
CA VAL A 111 -10.38 -4.48 -9.42
C VAL A 111 -9.82 -3.13 -9.84
N TYR A 112 -8.87 -3.11 -10.78
CA TYR A 112 -8.30 -1.86 -11.29
C TYR A 112 -9.30 -1.05 -12.09
N PHE A 113 -10.16 -1.72 -12.85
CA PHE A 113 -11.20 -1.08 -13.65
C PHE A 113 -12.26 -0.43 -12.77
N GLU A 114 -12.66 -1.10 -11.69
CA GLU A 114 -13.55 -0.50 -10.68
C GLU A 114 -12.91 0.74 -10.03
N ALA A 115 -11.64 0.66 -9.61
CA ALA A 115 -10.92 1.83 -9.11
C ALA A 115 -10.84 2.96 -10.16
N TYR A 116 -10.61 2.62 -11.43
CA TYR A 116 -10.55 3.57 -12.54
C TYR A 116 -11.89 4.30 -12.74
N GLN A 117 -13.03 3.62 -12.58
CA GLN A 117 -14.36 4.23 -12.68
C GLN A 117 -14.66 5.22 -11.54
N HIS A 118 -14.10 4.98 -10.35
CA HIS A 118 -14.25 5.88 -9.21
C HIS A 118 -13.29 7.08 -9.21
N THR A 119 -12.23 7.02 -10.01
CA THR A 119 -11.15 8.02 -10.01
C THR A 119 -11.52 9.25 -10.85
N LEU A 120 -11.43 10.42 -10.22
CA LEU A 120 -11.69 11.72 -10.86
C LEU A 120 -10.41 12.41 -11.34
N ASP A 121 -9.28 12.15 -10.68
CA ASP A 121 -8.00 12.78 -11.03
C ASP A 121 -7.43 12.20 -12.34
N PRO A 122 -7.06 13.03 -13.33
CA PRO A 122 -6.54 12.56 -14.60
C PRO A 122 -5.22 11.80 -14.51
N GLU A 123 -4.32 12.16 -13.60
CA GLU A 123 -3.00 11.53 -13.46
C GLU A 123 -3.13 10.15 -12.82
N GLU A 124 -3.91 10.04 -11.75
CA GLU A 124 -4.26 8.76 -11.12
C GLU A 124 -4.99 7.84 -12.11
N ARG A 125 -5.94 8.39 -12.87
CA ARG A 125 -6.69 7.64 -13.88
C ARG A 125 -5.79 7.14 -15.02
N PHE A 126 -4.82 7.94 -15.45
CA PHE A 126 -3.81 7.51 -16.42
C PHE A 126 -2.92 6.40 -15.85
N ALA A 127 -2.47 6.53 -14.60
CA ALA A 127 -1.66 5.51 -13.95
C ALA A 127 -2.41 4.18 -13.77
N LEU A 128 -3.70 4.22 -13.45
CA LEU A 128 -4.56 3.03 -13.43
C LEU A 128 -4.71 2.40 -14.82
N ALA A 129 -4.92 3.21 -15.87
CA ALA A 129 -4.99 2.71 -17.25
C ALA A 129 -3.68 2.03 -17.69
N GLN A 130 -2.53 2.57 -17.26
CA GLN A 130 -1.23 1.94 -17.50
C GLN A 130 -1.16 0.58 -16.80
N ALA A 131 -1.53 0.49 -15.51
CA ALA A 131 -1.53 -0.78 -14.78
C ALA A 131 -2.45 -1.84 -15.43
N ILE A 132 -3.64 -1.42 -15.88
CA ILE A 132 -4.58 -2.27 -16.65
C ILE A 132 -3.89 -2.79 -17.92
N THR A 133 -3.27 -1.90 -18.69
CA THR A 133 -2.60 -2.25 -19.96
C THR A 133 -1.40 -3.18 -19.73
N ASP A 134 -0.60 -2.93 -18.69
CA ASP A 134 0.55 -3.76 -18.33
C ASP A 134 0.12 -5.19 -17.95
N ILE A 135 -0.96 -5.32 -17.18
CA ILE A 135 -1.53 -6.62 -16.82
C ILE A 135 -2.07 -7.31 -18.08
N MET A 136 -2.82 -6.60 -18.94
CA MET A 136 -3.32 -7.12 -20.21
C MET A 136 -2.17 -7.62 -21.10
N HIS A 137 -1.04 -6.93 -21.13
CA HIS A 137 0.13 -7.31 -21.93
C HIS A 137 0.97 -8.44 -21.29
N LYS A 138 0.88 -8.67 -19.98
CA LYS A 138 1.69 -9.69 -19.27
C LYS A 138 1.50 -11.09 -19.88
N ARG A 139 2.63 -11.73 -20.22
CA ARG A 139 2.74 -13.11 -20.75
C ARG A 139 3.53 -14.01 -19.79
N PRO A 140 3.33 -15.33 -19.82
CA PRO A 140 4.12 -16.27 -19.02
C PRO A 140 5.61 -16.19 -19.35
N ARG A 141 6.46 -16.15 -18.32
CA ARG A 141 7.92 -16.18 -18.49
C ARG A 141 8.43 -17.62 -18.56
N PHE A 142 8.39 -18.19 -19.76
CA PHE A 142 8.84 -19.57 -19.98
C PHE A 142 10.32 -19.78 -19.68
N ASP A 143 10.62 -20.79 -18.86
CA ASP A 143 11.96 -21.31 -18.68
C ASP A 143 12.11 -22.63 -19.45
N LEU A 144 12.68 -22.54 -20.66
CA LEU A 144 12.84 -23.68 -21.57
C LEU A 144 13.76 -24.78 -21.00
N LYS A 145 14.47 -24.51 -19.90
CA LYS A 145 15.26 -25.52 -19.18
C LYS A 145 14.38 -26.48 -18.38
N LEU A 146 13.20 -26.05 -17.94
CA LEU A 146 12.25 -26.90 -17.22
C LEU A 146 11.73 -28.04 -18.11
N GLU A 147 11.36 -29.16 -17.49
CA GLU A 147 10.83 -30.33 -18.19
C GLU A 147 9.52 -30.01 -18.93
N TYR A 148 8.64 -29.23 -18.31
CA TYR A 148 7.32 -28.91 -18.86
C TYR A 148 6.85 -27.51 -18.45
N PHE A 149 6.00 -26.88 -19.28
CA PHE A 149 5.56 -25.49 -19.12
C PHE A 149 4.45 -25.29 -18.08
N VAL A 150 3.73 -26.35 -17.68
CA VAL A 150 2.59 -26.25 -16.75
C VAL A 150 2.98 -25.58 -15.42
N ASN A 151 4.19 -25.85 -14.92
CA ASN A 151 4.65 -25.23 -13.68
C ASN A 151 4.92 -23.73 -13.83
N THR A 152 5.36 -23.27 -15.00
CA THR A 152 5.49 -21.84 -15.31
C THR A 152 4.11 -21.16 -15.22
N TYR A 153 3.09 -21.73 -15.86
CA TYR A 153 1.74 -21.18 -15.80
C TYR A 153 1.18 -21.18 -14.38
N LYS A 154 1.39 -22.27 -13.62
CA LYS A 154 0.98 -22.32 -12.20
C LYS A 154 1.61 -21.20 -11.38
N ASP A 155 2.93 -20.97 -11.52
CA ASP A 155 3.63 -19.92 -10.79
C ASP A 155 3.11 -18.52 -11.17
N GLU A 156 2.89 -18.24 -12.46
CA GLU A 156 2.35 -16.95 -12.93
C GLU A 156 0.90 -16.72 -12.44
N CYS A 157 0.05 -17.75 -12.48
CA CYS A 157 -1.30 -17.69 -11.92
C CYS A 157 -1.31 -17.40 -10.42
N ILE A 158 -0.38 -18.00 -9.66
CA ILE A 158 -0.24 -17.71 -8.22
C ILE A 158 0.15 -16.24 -8.01
N CYS A 159 1.09 -15.70 -8.80
CA CYS A 159 1.48 -14.29 -8.70
C CYS A 159 0.26 -13.36 -8.92
N LEU A 160 -0.53 -13.60 -9.97
CA LEU A 160 -1.75 -12.82 -10.23
C LEU A 160 -2.77 -12.94 -9.10
N GLN A 161 -2.94 -14.15 -8.54
CA GLN A 161 -3.87 -14.38 -7.44
C GLN A 161 -3.44 -13.68 -6.14
N LEU A 162 -2.15 -13.69 -5.81
CA LEU A 162 -1.62 -12.99 -4.63
C LEU A 162 -1.75 -11.47 -4.79
N HIS A 163 -1.46 -10.95 -5.98
CA HIS A 163 -1.67 -9.53 -6.28
C HIS A 163 -3.14 -9.13 -6.16
N LEU A 164 -4.03 -9.96 -6.70
CA LEU A 164 -5.48 -9.77 -6.57
C LEU A 164 -5.93 -9.76 -5.11
N GLN A 165 -5.45 -10.70 -4.30
CA GLN A 165 -5.80 -10.77 -2.87
C GLN A 165 -5.40 -9.50 -2.14
N LEU A 166 -4.16 -9.03 -2.34
CA LEU A 166 -3.66 -7.80 -1.74
C LEU A 166 -4.54 -6.60 -2.11
N LEU A 167 -4.80 -6.40 -3.41
CA LEU A 167 -5.61 -5.28 -3.87
C LEU A 167 -7.04 -5.32 -3.36
N ARG A 168 -7.66 -6.50 -3.42
CA ARG A 168 -9.04 -6.68 -2.96
C ARG A 168 -9.17 -6.29 -1.49
N ASP A 169 -8.23 -6.71 -0.66
CA ASP A 169 -8.27 -6.44 0.78
C ASP A 169 -8.05 -4.93 1.06
N ILE A 170 -7.10 -4.29 0.36
CA ILE A 170 -6.87 -2.83 0.47
C ILE A 170 -8.09 -2.02 0.01
N VAL A 171 -8.62 -2.31 -1.18
CA VAL A 171 -9.73 -1.57 -1.79
C VAL A 171 -10.99 -1.72 -0.94
N ASN A 172 -11.30 -2.93 -0.47
CA ASN A 172 -12.46 -3.15 0.38
C ASN A 172 -12.36 -2.38 1.70
N GLN A 173 -11.18 -2.36 2.32
CA GLN A 173 -10.95 -1.57 3.54
C GLN A 173 -11.10 -0.06 3.28
N GLN A 174 -10.64 0.42 2.13
CA GLN A 174 -10.75 1.82 1.75
C GLN A 174 -12.21 2.24 1.50
N ILE A 175 -12.99 1.38 0.84
CA ILE A 175 -14.44 1.56 0.68
C ILE A 175 -15.13 1.67 2.04
N ASP A 176 -14.83 0.77 2.98
CA ASP A 176 -15.43 0.80 4.32
C ASP A 176 -15.08 2.09 5.08
N ALA A 177 -13.82 2.49 5.06
CA ALA A 177 -13.35 3.70 5.74
C ALA A 177 -14.03 4.96 5.19
N GLN A 178 -14.21 5.04 3.86
CA GLN A 178 -14.93 6.15 3.25
C GLN A 178 -16.42 6.14 3.58
N ARG A 179 -17.07 4.97 3.58
CA ARG A 179 -18.48 4.84 4.00
C ARG A 179 -18.67 5.31 5.44
N GLU A 180 -17.78 4.91 6.34
CA GLU A 180 -17.81 5.34 7.74
C GLU A 180 -17.67 6.87 7.86
N TYR A 181 -16.73 7.46 7.12
CA TYR A 181 -16.54 8.91 7.09
C TYR A 181 -17.77 9.66 6.57
N VAL A 182 -18.33 9.22 5.42
CA VAL A 182 -19.54 9.80 4.85
C VAL A 182 -20.72 9.66 5.81
N HIS A 183 -20.84 8.53 6.51
CA HIS A 183 -21.89 8.32 7.52
C HIS A 183 -21.76 9.26 8.72
N LYS A 184 -20.53 9.56 9.18
CA LYS A 184 -20.28 10.54 10.25
C LYS A 184 -20.73 11.95 9.86
N ILE A 185 -20.57 12.31 8.58
CA ILE A 185 -21.05 13.59 8.02
C ILE A 185 -22.58 13.58 7.91
N TRP A 186 -23.14 12.56 7.26
CA TRP A 186 -24.56 12.45 6.94
C TRP A 186 -25.30 11.62 7.99
N ARG A 187 -25.51 12.20 9.18
CA ARG A 187 -26.33 11.58 10.23
C ARG A 187 -27.80 11.48 9.81
N GLU A 188 -28.52 10.50 10.37
CA GLU A 188 -29.90 10.14 9.97
C GLU A 188 -30.83 11.36 9.84
N GLY A 189 -31.43 11.54 8.66
CA GLY A 189 -32.47 12.54 8.40
C GLY A 189 -32.07 13.74 7.54
N GLN A 190 -30.77 13.96 7.29
CA GLN A 190 -30.30 15.02 6.38
C GLN A 190 -30.47 14.58 4.91
N ARG A 191 -31.00 15.47 4.06
CA ARG A 191 -31.45 15.12 2.69
C ARG A 191 -30.68 15.81 1.56
N GLY A 192 -29.60 16.54 1.84
CA GLY A 192 -28.93 17.33 0.81
C GLY A 192 -29.62 18.70 0.63
N GLY A 193 -28.92 19.80 0.86
CA GLY A 193 -29.39 21.17 0.65
C GLY A 193 -28.30 22.12 0.14
N ILE A 194 -28.68 23.32 -0.29
CA ILE A 194 -27.73 24.34 -0.79
C ILE A 194 -26.72 24.75 0.31
N SER A 195 -27.13 24.68 1.58
CA SER A 195 -26.29 24.93 2.74
C SER A 195 -25.21 23.86 2.99
N GLU A 196 -25.28 22.73 2.29
CA GLU A 196 -24.38 21.58 2.43
C GLU A 196 -23.41 21.48 1.24
N PHE A 197 -23.34 22.53 0.41
CA PHE A 197 -22.41 22.62 -0.70
C PHE A 197 -20.95 22.51 -0.22
N GLY A 198 -20.19 21.64 -0.87
CA GLY A 198 -18.78 21.36 -0.52
C GLY A 198 -18.58 20.15 0.38
N LEU A 199 -19.65 19.56 0.94
CA LEU A 199 -19.57 18.26 1.62
C LEU A 199 -19.48 17.11 0.61
N PRO A 200 -18.84 15.98 0.97
CA PRO A 200 -18.92 14.74 0.20
C PRO A 200 -20.38 14.33 -0.07
N TYR A 201 -20.67 13.73 -1.22
CA TYR A 201 -22.03 13.29 -1.54
C TYR A 201 -22.53 12.23 -0.56
N ASN A 202 -23.81 12.34 -0.17
CA ASN A 202 -24.47 11.32 0.64
C ASN A 202 -24.64 10.01 -0.15
N VAL A 203 -24.39 8.87 0.49
CA VAL A 203 -24.55 7.54 -0.10
C VAL A 203 -26.00 7.10 0.02
N ILE A 204 -26.68 6.94 -1.12
CA ILE A 204 -28.07 6.48 -1.17
C ILE A 204 -28.10 4.95 -1.03
N THR A 205 -28.35 4.47 0.18
CA THR A 205 -28.32 3.04 0.55
C THR A 205 -29.56 2.24 0.09
N LYS A 206 -29.97 2.39 -1.18
CA LYS A 206 -31.17 1.72 -1.72
C LYS A 206 -30.88 0.40 -2.44
N GLN A 207 -30.02 0.44 -3.45
CA GLN A 207 -29.75 -0.70 -4.31
C GLN A 207 -28.25 -0.90 -4.44
N LEU A 208 -27.80 -2.08 -4.01
CA LEU A 208 -26.44 -2.54 -4.26
C LEU A 208 -26.33 -3.06 -5.69
N ILE A 209 -25.23 -2.73 -6.33
CA ILE A 209 -24.85 -3.19 -7.66
C ILE A 209 -23.47 -3.83 -7.61
N SER A 210 -23.24 -4.79 -8.50
CA SER A 210 -21.90 -5.25 -8.86
C SER A 210 -21.56 -4.59 -10.18
N LEU A 211 -20.47 -3.83 -10.23
CA LEU A 211 -19.99 -3.25 -11.49
C LEU A 211 -19.42 -4.32 -12.42
N ASN A 212 -18.93 -5.42 -11.86
CA ASN A 212 -18.33 -6.51 -12.62
C ASN A 212 -19.38 -7.57 -12.97
N ALA A 213 -19.42 -7.95 -14.25
CA ALA A 213 -20.50 -8.72 -14.86
C ALA A 213 -20.43 -10.24 -14.61
N SER A 214 -19.32 -10.78 -14.10
CA SER A 214 -19.13 -12.24 -13.95
C SER A 214 -19.19 -12.70 -12.50
N ARG A 215 -18.34 -12.16 -11.64
CA ARG A 215 -18.34 -12.38 -10.20
C ARG A 215 -17.89 -11.08 -9.52
N PRO A 216 -18.56 -10.64 -8.44
CA PRO A 216 -18.11 -9.46 -7.71
C PRO A 216 -16.75 -9.76 -7.08
N THR A 217 -15.69 -9.18 -7.65
CA THR A 217 -14.32 -9.31 -7.13
C THR A 217 -14.13 -8.41 -5.90
N LEU A 218 -14.81 -7.27 -5.88
CA LEU A 218 -14.86 -6.32 -4.77
C LEU A 218 -16.23 -6.35 -4.08
N LYS A 219 -16.36 -5.61 -2.98
CA LYS A 219 -17.63 -5.40 -2.30
C LYS A 219 -18.63 -4.70 -3.23
N ASN A 220 -19.89 -5.10 -3.15
CA ASN A 220 -20.96 -4.39 -3.87
C ASN A 220 -21.02 -2.92 -3.42
N ILE A 221 -21.21 -2.04 -4.39
CA ILE A 221 -21.35 -0.59 -4.20
C ILE A 221 -22.81 -0.19 -4.42
N TYR A 222 -23.22 0.98 -3.90
CA TYR A 222 -24.52 1.54 -4.26
C TYR A 222 -24.46 2.24 -5.62
N LEU A 223 -25.58 2.30 -6.34
CA LEU A 223 -25.66 2.82 -7.73
C LEU A 223 -25.04 4.22 -7.94
N LEU A 224 -25.09 5.09 -6.93
CA LEU A 224 -24.55 6.47 -6.98
C LEU A 224 -23.45 6.69 -5.95
N GLU A 225 -22.80 5.62 -5.51
CA GLU A 225 -21.68 5.69 -4.59
C GLU A 225 -20.37 5.89 -5.37
N PHE A 226 -19.58 6.85 -4.93
CA PHE A 226 -18.29 7.18 -5.54
C PHE A 226 -17.21 7.22 -4.48
N HIS A 227 -16.06 6.61 -4.80
CA HIS A 227 -14.92 6.51 -3.91
C HIS A 227 -13.66 7.12 -4.53
N PRO A 228 -13.50 8.46 -4.53
CA PRO A 228 -12.38 9.12 -5.22
C PRO A 228 -11.00 8.65 -4.74
N SER A 229 -10.87 8.21 -3.49
CA SER A 229 -9.58 7.77 -2.95
C SER A 229 -9.08 6.46 -3.57
N LEU A 230 -9.94 5.70 -4.27
CA LEU A 230 -9.51 4.50 -5.00
C LEU A 230 -8.51 4.82 -6.11
N GLY A 231 -8.35 6.08 -6.52
CA GLY A 231 -7.26 6.50 -7.39
C GLY A 231 -5.87 6.19 -6.84
N LEU A 232 -5.70 6.19 -5.51
CA LEU A 232 -4.45 5.84 -4.83
C LEU A 232 -4.00 4.39 -5.04
N VAL A 233 -4.91 3.51 -5.47
CA VAL A 233 -4.61 2.12 -5.85
C VAL A 233 -3.55 2.05 -6.95
N CYS A 234 -3.42 3.10 -7.78
CA CYS A 234 -2.38 3.22 -8.80
C CYS A 234 -0.94 3.18 -8.26
N LEU A 235 -0.74 3.45 -6.96
CA LEU A 235 0.58 3.43 -6.32
C LEU A 235 1.04 2.01 -6.00
N ILE A 236 0.12 1.06 -5.87
CA ILE A 236 0.42 -0.33 -5.45
C ILE A 236 1.32 -1.05 -6.46
N PRO A 237 1.04 -1.06 -7.79
CA PRO A 237 1.97 -1.63 -8.78
C PRO A 237 3.38 -1.08 -8.67
N LYS A 238 3.52 0.25 -8.50
CA LYS A 238 4.83 0.91 -8.41
C LYS A 238 5.59 0.48 -7.16
N ALA A 239 4.90 0.35 -6.04
CA ALA A 239 5.48 -0.13 -4.79
C ALA A 239 5.91 -1.60 -4.91
N LEU A 240 5.07 -2.46 -5.49
CA LEU A 240 5.38 -3.88 -5.71
C LEU A 240 6.58 -4.05 -6.66
N GLU A 241 6.63 -3.27 -7.74
CA GLU A 241 7.76 -3.28 -8.67
C GLU A 241 9.05 -2.87 -7.94
N TYR A 242 9.03 -1.78 -7.16
CA TYR A 242 10.20 -1.36 -6.40
C TYR A 242 10.70 -2.45 -5.43
N ILE A 243 9.79 -3.05 -4.65
CA ILE A 243 10.13 -4.13 -3.73
C ILE A 243 10.71 -5.32 -4.51
N TYR A 244 10.06 -5.72 -5.61
CA TYR A 244 10.55 -6.81 -6.45
C TYR A 244 11.96 -6.54 -6.98
N GLN A 245 12.24 -5.32 -7.46
CA GLN A 245 13.56 -4.93 -7.97
C GLN A 245 14.65 -4.98 -6.89
N GLU A 246 14.35 -4.54 -5.67
CA GLU A 246 15.27 -4.67 -4.53
C GLU A 246 15.63 -6.14 -4.28
N PHE A 247 14.63 -7.03 -4.17
CA PHE A 247 14.86 -8.47 -3.99
C PHE A 247 15.56 -9.09 -5.21
N TYR A 248 15.24 -8.65 -6.42
CA TYR A 248 15.88 -9.11 -7.64
C TYR A 248 17.38 -8.76 -7.64
N SER A 249 17.74 -7.55 -7.20
CA SER A 249 19.13 -7.09 -7.11
C SER A 249 19.97 -7.92 -6.12
N ILE A 250 19.35 -8.37 -5.02
CA ILE A 250 19.96 -9.16 -3.95
C ILE A 250 20.07 -10.64 -4.39
N CYS A 251 18.97 -11.24 -4.83
CA CYS A 251 18.89 -12.67 -5.12
C CYS A 251 19.45 -13.05 -6.51
N ARG A 252 19.47 -12.11 -7.46
CA ARG A 252 20.00 -12.26 -8.84
C ARG A 252 19.58 -13.57 -9.52
N PRO A 253 18.28 -13.80 -9.72
CA PRO A 253 17.80 -15.04 -10.31
C PRO A 253 18.30 -15.21 -11.75
N LYS A 254 18.93 -16.35 -12.05
CA LYS A 254 19.57 -16.63 -13.35
C LYS A 254 18.63 -17.20 -14.43
N THR A 255 17.40 -17.56 -14.06
CA THR A 255 16.43 -18.15 -14.99
C THR A 255 15.04 -17.57 -14.76
N ALA A 256 14.18 -17.64 -15.79
CA ALA A 256 12.82 -17.13 -15.73
C ALA A 256 11.98 -17.81 -14.63
N SER A 257 12.17 -19.11 -14.41
CA SER A 257 11.50 -19.84 -13.32
C SER A 257 11.93 -19.33 -11.94
N LYS A 258 13.23 -19.08 -11.74
CA LYS A 258 13.71 -18.49 -10.47
C LYS A 258 13.18 -17.07 -10.27
N ALA A 259 13.10 -16.28 -11.34
CA ALA A 259 12.56 -14.91 -11.28
C ALA A 259 11.07 -14.90 -10.94
N SER A 260 10.29 -15.82 -11.52
CA SER A 260 8.86 -15.98 -11.24
C SER A 260 8.60 -16.48 -9.82
N ASN A 261 9.43 -17.43 -9.34
CA ASN A 261 9.35 -17.90 -7.96
C ASN A 261 9.73 -16.79 -6.95
N LEU A 262 10.70 -15.94 -7.29
CA LEU A 262 11.03 -14.77 -6.47
C LEU A 262 9.84 -13.81 -6.38
N GLU A 263 9.18 -13.47 -7.50
CA GLU A 263 7.99 -12.62 -7.51
C GLU A 263 6.87 -13.21 -6.64
N LYS A 264 6.62 -14.51 -6.77
CA LYS A 264 5.66 -15.24 -5.94
C LYS A 264 5.98 -15.11 -4.45
N GLN A 265 7.24 -15.30 -4.05
CA GLN A 265 7.66 -15.18 -2.65
C GLN A 265 7.54 -13.75 -2.12
N VAL A 266 7.92 -12.76 -2.93
CA VAL A 266 7.78 -11.34 -2.58
C VAL A 266 6.31 -10.99 -2.40
N LEU A 267 5.44 -11.38 -3.33
CA LEU A 267 3.99 -11.12 -3.24
C LEU A 267 3.37 -11.81 -2.03
N GLN A 268 3.77 -13.06 -1.73
CA GLN A 268 3.30 -13.77 -0.54
C GLN A 268 3.71 -13.03 0.73
N LEU A 269 4.97 -12.59 0.81
CA LEU A 269 5.48 -11.82 1.95
C LEU A 269 4.70 -10.51 2.14
N VAL A 270 4.40 -9.80 1.05
CA VAL A 270 3.62 -8.56 1.11
C VAL A 270 2.19 -8.81 1.59
N VAL A 271 1.54 -9.88 1.11
CA VAL A 271 0.20 -10.28 1.56
C VAL A 271 0.23 -10.65 3.05
N ASP A 272 1.20 -11.45 3.47
CA ASP A 272 1.33 -11.89 4.87
C ASP A 272 1.60 -10.70 5.81
N GLU A 273 2.50 -9.79 5.43
CA GLU A 273 2.76 -8.56 6.20
C GLU A 273 1.51 -7.67 6.25
N TRP A 274 0.78 -7.50 5.14
CA TRP A 274 -0.47 -6.72 5.13
C TRP A 274 -1.51 -7.28 6.11
N LEU A 275 -1.70 -8.60 6.12
CA LEU A 275 -2.68 -9.28 6.98
C LEU A 275 -2.26 -9.30 8.46
N THR A 276 -0.97 -9.28 8.74
CA THR A 276 -0.42 -9.37 10.11
C THR A 276 0.09 -8.04 10.66
N MET A 277 -0.02 -6.95 9.87
CA MET A 277 0.52 -5.65 10.24
C MET A 277 -0.10 -5.14 11.54
N GLU A 278 0.72 -5.08 12.59
CA GLU A 278 0.33 -4.44 13.83
C GLU A 278 0.14 -2.93 13.61
N LYS A 279 -0.90 -2.36 14.21
CA LYS A 279 -1.11 -0.92 14.18
C LYS A 279 0.08 -0.21 14.84
N PRO A 280 0.78 0.72 14.17
CA PRO A 280 1.94 1.42 14.75
C PRO A 280 1.66 2.14 16.09
N GLU A 281 0.40 2.40 16.38
CA GLU A 281 -0.12 3.02 17.60
C GLU A 281 0.09 2.13 18.83
N THR A 282 0.09 0.80 18.68
CA THR A 282 0.21 -0.15 19.79
C THR A 282 1.59 -0.13 20.43
N PHE A 283 2.62 0.34 19.70
CA PHE A 283 3.97 0.51 20.20
C PHE A 283 4.08 1.62 21.26
N TYR A 284 3.13 2.56 21.27
CA TYR A 284 3.09 3.65 22.25
C TYR A 284 2.36 3.24 23.53
N SER A 285 2.62 3.96 24.64
CA SER A 285 1.94 3.71 25.90
C SER A 285 0.41 3.85 25.79
N SER A 286 -0.35 3.14 26.63
CA SER A 286 -1.83 3.22 26.66
C SER A 286 -2.34 4.66 26.87
N GLN A 287 -1.57 5.50 27.57
CA GLN A 287 -1.92 6.90 27.76
C GLN A 287 -1.84 7.68 26.44
N ILE A 288 -0.73 7.54 25.70
CA ILE A 288 -0.54 8.20 24.39
C ILE A 288 -1.57 7.70 23.38
N GLN A 289 -1.88 6.39 23.37
CA GLN A 289 -2.94 5.84 22.53
C GLN A 289 -4.29 6.53 22.77
N LYS A 290 -4.65 6.78 24.04
CA LYS A 290 -5.90 7.46 24.41
C LYS A 290 -5.88 8.97 24.14
N ASP A 291 -4.73 9.61 24.30
CA ASP A 291 -4.63 11.06 24.23
C ASP A 291 -4.39 11.59 22.82
N LEU A 292 -3.61 10.89 22.00
CA LEU A 292 -3.26 11.29 20.65
C LEU A 292 -4.09 10.55 19.59
N PHE A 293 -4.04 9.21 19.63
CA PHE A 293 -4.58 8.33 18.57
C PHE A 293 -6.08 8.06 18.68
N ALA A 294 -6.73 8.43 19.78
CA ALA A 294 -8.16 8.19 19.95
C ALA A 294 -9.01 8.93 18.91
N GLU A 295 -9.75 8.16 18.11
CA GLU A 295 -10.68 8.63 17.07
C GLU A 295 -12.05 8.99 17.65
N VAL A 296 -12.10 9.94 18.59
CA VAL A 296 -13.35 10.27 19.31
C VAL A 296 -13.89 11.64 18.90
N LEU A 297 -13.10 12.71 19.06
CA LEU A 297 -13.58 14.08 18.90
C LEU A 297 -13.22 14.68 17.54
N ILE A 298 -11.92 14.72 17.22
CA ILE A 298 -11.41 15.41 16.03
C ILE A 298 -11.83 14.72 14.72
N GLU A 299 -12.07 13.41 14.75
CA GLU A 299 -12.51 12.63 13.59
C GLU A 299 -14.02 12.74 13.31
N ASP A 300 -14.80 13.33 14.23
CA ASP A 300 -16.22 13.55 14.05
C ASP A 300 -16.48 15.04 13.68
N PRO A 301 -16.88 15.34 12.43
CA PRO A 301 -17.03 16.71 11.98
C PRO A 301 -18.11 17.48 12.76
N VAL A 302 -19.14 16.80 13.29
CA VAL A 302 -20.19 17.43 14.08
C VAL A 302 -19.64 17.83 15.46
N LEU A 303 -18.82 16.98 16.08
CA LEU A 303 -18.19 17.32 17.36
C LEU A 303 -17.18 18.46 17.21
N VAL A 304 -16.43 18.48 16.10
CA VAL A 304 -15.55 19.61 15.77
C VAL A 304 -16.35 20.90 15.59
N GLN A 305 -17.51 20.84 14.93
CA GLN A 305 -18.41 21.98 14.81
C GLN A 305 -18.92 22.47 16.18
N GLU A 306 -19.31 21.57 17.08
CA GLU A 306 -19.72 21.92 18.44
C GLU A 306 -18.59 22.60 19.22
N ILE A 307 -17.36 22.09 19.11
CA ILE A 307 -16.17 22.71 19.71
C ILE A 307 -15.95 24.12 19.14
N ALA A 308 -16.12 24.29 17.83
CA ALA A 308 -16.00 25.59 17.18
C ALA A 308 -17.03 26.60 17.69
N LEU A 309 -18.29 26.19 17.82
CA LEU A 309 -19.34 27.04 18.39
C LEU A 309 -19.04 27.41 19.84
N SER A 310 -18.52 26.47 20.63
CA SER A 310 -18.11 26.71 22.01
C SER A 310 -17.01 27.76 22.12
N LEU A 311 -16.02 27.70 21.23
CA LEU A 311 -14.93 28.67 21.19
C LEU A 311 -15.46 30.08 20.86
N LEU A 312 -16.46 30.17 19.98
CA LEU A 312 -17.10 31.43 19.64
C LEU A 312 -17.93 32.01 20.79
N GLU A 313 -18.64 31.16 21.55
CA GLU A 313 -19.40 31.58 22.74
C GLU A 313 -18.49 32.16 23.82
N VAL A 314 -17.37 31.50 24.13
CA VAL A 314 -16.40 31.96 25.14
C VAL A 314 -15.81 33.33 24.77
N GLY A 315 -15.56 33.60 23.49
CA GLY A 315 -15.01 34.89 23.05
C GLY A 315 -16.07 35.97 22.75
N ALA A 316 -17.37 35.66 22.87
CA ALA A 316 -18.47 36.59 22.71
C ALA A 316 -18.84 37.33 24.00
N ASP A 317 -18.48 36.78 25.17
CA ASP A 317 -18.67 37.42 26.47
C ASP A 317 -17.70 38.60 26.71
N GLU A 318 -16.61 38.69 25.94
CA GLU A 318 -15.69 39.83 25.94
C GLU A 318 -16.13 40.94 24.95
N GLU A 319 -17.04 41.80 25.42
CA GLU A 319 -17.42 43.14 24.92
C GLU A 319 -17.89 43.33 23.46
N LYS A 320 -18.54 44.49 23.21
CA LYS A 320 -19.22 44.91 21.98
C LYS A 320 -18.26 45.07 20.78
N LYS A 321 -17.78 43.96 20.24
CA LYS A 321 -17.02 43.93 18.97
C LYS A 321 -17.87 44.47 17.82
N THR A 322 -17.29 45.36 17.01
CA THR A 322 -17.90 45.86 15.76
C THR A 322 -18.08 44.72 14.74
N GLY A 323 -18.89 44.93 13.70
CA GLY A 323 -19.19 43.87 12.71
C GLY A 323 -17.92 43.25 12.07
N ASN A 324 -16.90 44.07 11.81
CA ASN A 324 -15.63 43.60 11.25
C ASN A 324 -14.78 42.83 12.26
N GLU A 325 -14.73 43.28 13.52
CA GLU A 325 -13.98 42.58 14.58
C GLU A 325 -14.60 41.21 14.91
N LYS A 326 -15.92 41.09 14.82
CA LYS A 326 -16.62 39.80 14.95
C LYS A 326 -16.26 38.84 13.82
N GLN A 327 -16.21 39.32 12.57
CA GLN A 327 -15.81 38.50 11.42
C GLN A 327 -14.37 38.02 11.53
N LEU A 328 -13.44 38.90 11.92
CA LEU A 328 -12.04 38.54 12.15
C LEU A 328 -11.90 37.50 13.26
N PHE A 329 -12.63 37.65 14.36
CA PHE A 329 -12.62 36.70 15.47
C PHE A 329 -13.14 35.31 15.07
N ILE A 330 -14.20 35.25 14.25
CA ILE A 330 -14.72 33.98 13.72
C ILE A 330 -13.68 33.29 12.84
N LEU A 331 -13.04 34.04 11.95
CA LEU A 331 -12.03 33.51 11.04
C LEU A 331 -10.79 33.00 11.80
N ASP A 332 -10.34 33.74 12.81
CA ASP A 332 -9.22 33.35 13.68
C ASP A 332 -9.54 32.07 14.47
N SER A 333 -10.76 31.96 14.99
CA SER A 333 -11.25 30.76 15.69
C SER A 333 -11.24 29.52 14.80
N PHE A 334 -11.78 29.63 13.56
CA PHE A 334 -11.76 28.53 12.61
C PHE A 334 -10.35 28.19 12.12
N SER A 335 -9.50 29.19 11.90
CA SER A 335 -8.09 28.98 11.55
C SER A 335 -7.36 28.20 12.64
N THR A 336 -7.59 28.54 13.92
CA THR A 336 -6.97 27.87 15.07
C THR A 336 -7.41 26.40 15.18
N ILE A 337 -8.69 26.11 14.94
CA ILE A 337 -9.20 24.73 14.95
C ILE A 337 -8.61 23.92 13.80
N LEU A 338 -8.57 24.49 12.59
CA LEU A 338 -7.97 23.85 11.43
C LEU A 338 -6.47 23.59 11.64
N GLU A 339 -5.77 24.55 12.23
CA GLU A 339 -4.36 24.38 12.61
C GLU A 339 -4.19 23.24 13.60
N LEU A 340 -4.98 23.19 14.67
CA LEU A 340 -4.91 22.11 15.67
C LEU A 340 -5.19 20.74 15.05
N ALA A 341 -6.22 20.62 14.22
CA ALA A 341 -6.55 19.38 13.52
C ALA A 341 -5.41 18.94 12.60
N THR A 342 -4.82 19.88 11.85
CA THR A 342 -3.68 19.62 10.96
C THR A 342 -2.43 19.20 11.74
N LEU A 343 -2.14 19.86 12.87
CA LEU A 343 -1.02 19.53 13.74
C LEU A 343 -1.18 18.13 14.33
N ARG A 344 -2.39 17.76 14.79
CA ARG A 344 -2.68 16.41 15.27
C ARG A 344 -2.47 15.37 14.18
N HIS A 345 -3.04 15.59 13.00
CA HIS A 345 -2.92 14.67 11.87
C HIS A 345 -1.46 14.42 11.51
N ARG A 346 -0.67 15.48 11.31
CA ARG A 346 0.76 15.37 11.02
C ARG A 346 1.54 14.69 12.15
N LEU A 347 1.18 14.96 13.42
CA LEU A 347 1.83 14.32 14.55
C LEU A 347 1.55 12.81 14.57
N ILE A 348 0.33 12.39 14.28
CA ILE A 348 -0.03 10.97 14.13
C ILE A 348 0.79 10.34 13.00
N GLU A 349 0.82 10.95 11.81
CA GLU A 349 1.61 10.45 10.68
C GLU A 349 3.08 10.26 11.07
N VAL A 350 3.73 11.30 11.58
CA VAL A 350 5.15 11.25 11.95
C VAL A 350 5.39 10.26 13.10
N ALA A 351 4.47 10.13 14.06
CA ALA A 351 4.58 9.15 15.13
C ALA A 351 4.44 7.71 14.59
N THR A 352 3.51 7.44 13.67
CA THR A 352 3.39 6.11 13.06
C THR A 352 4.62 5.74 12.22
N GLU A 353 5.17 6.70 11.46
CA GLU A 353 6.43 6.52 10.73
C GLU A 353 7.61 6.27 11.69
N SER A 354 7.68 7.02 12.79
CA SER A 354 8.72 6.86 13.82
C SER A 354 8.67 5.47 14.45
N ALA A 355 7.47 4.94 14.73
CA ALA A 355 7.32 3.60 15.30
C ALA A 355 7.81 2.50 14.33
N ARG A 356 7.49 2.62 13.04
CA ARG A 356 7.99 1.70 12.01
C ARG A 356 9.51 1.78 11.86
N LEU A 357 10.07 2.99 11.80
CA LEU A 357 11.51 3.19 11.69
C LEU A 357 12.26 2.71 12.94
N ALA A 358 11.70 2.90 14.14
CA ALA A 358 12.23 2.35 15.37
C ALA A 358 12.28 0.81 15.33
N ARG A 359 11.25 0.14 14.81
CA ARG A 359 11.25 -1.32 14.60
C ARG A 359 12.39 -1.75 13.67
N PHE A 360 12.57 -1.06 12.55
CA PHE A 360 13.68 -1.34 11.62
C PHE A 360 15.04 -1.09 12.25
N TYR A 361 15.21 0.03 12.95
CA TYR A 361 16.44 0.34 13.67
C TYR A 361 16.81 -0.76 14.66
N LYS A 362 15.84 -1.24 15.46
CA LYS A 362 16.05 -2.35 16.40
C LYS A 362 16.49 -3.63 15.68
N ALA A 363 15.84 -3.97 14.56
CA ALA A 363 16.20 -5.14 13.77
C ALA A 363 17.65 -5.04 13.26
N PHE A 364 18.03 -3.90 12.66
CA PHE A 364 19.39 -3.66 12.19
C PHE A 364 20.42 -3.64 13.32
N ALA A 365 20.09 -3.03 14.46
CA ALA A 365 20.97 -3.01 15.63
C ALA A 365 21.24 -4.42 16.15
N MET A 366 20.19 -5.23 16.32
CA MET A 366 20.32 -6.63 16.76
C MET A 366 21.16 -7.46 15.79
N GLU A 367 20.96 -7.30 14.48
CA GLU A 367 21.74 -8.02 13.47
C GLU A 367 23.22 -7.60 13.46
N ALA A 368 23.50 -6.32 13.72
CA ALA A 368 24.86 -5.79 13.89
C ALA A 368 25.49 -6.10 15.25
N GLY A 369 24.79 -6.81 16.15
CA GLY A 369 25.28 -7.21 17.47
C GLY A 369 25.12 -6.14 18.57
N PHE A 370 24.38 -5.07 18.30
CA PHE A 370 24.08 -4.00 19.27
C PHE A 370 22.75 -4.25 20.00
N GLY A 371 22.65 -3.74 21.23
CA GLY A 371 21.40 -3.83 22.01
C GLY A 371 20.37 -2.76 21.62
N GLU A 372 19.08 -3.00 21.90
CA GLU A 372 18.03 -2.04 21.56
C GLU A 372 18.07 -0.73 22.37
N PHE A 373 18.84 -0.71 23.47
CA PHE A 373 18.99 0.47 24.33
C PHE A 373 19.66 1.66 23.62
N HIS A 374 20.38 1.46 22.50
CA HIS A 374 20.96 2.56 21.72
C HIS A 374 19.93 3.49 21.07
N LEU A 375 18.67 3.04 20.97
CA LEU A 375 17.56 3.86 20.49
C LEU A 375 17.11 4.90 21.54
N TYR A 376 17.42 4.67 22.82
CA TYR A 376 16.82 5.40 23.92
C TYR A 376 17.88 6.11 24.74
N LEU A 377 17.57 7.35 25.12
CA LEU A 377 18.32 8.09 26.11
C LEU A 377 17.42 8.33 27.31
N ARG A 378 17.97 8.15 28.52
CA ARG A 378 17.27 8.52 29.74
C ARG A 378 17.45 10.02 29.98
N PRO A 379 16.37 10.82 30.08
CA PRO A 379 16.51 12.19 30.51
C PRO A 379 17.01 12.22 31.96
N VAL A 380 18.11 12.92 32.20
CA VAL A 380 18.69 13.13 33.54
C VAL A 380 18.56 14.60 33.88
N HIS A 381 17.88 14.90 34.98
CA HIS A 381 17.82 16.27 35.48
C HIS A 381 19.23 16.77 35.79
N PHE A 382 19.56 17.99 35.35
CA PHE A 382 20.86 18.61 35.60
C PHE A 382 21.26 18.59 37.09
N GLU A 383 20.27 18.70 37.98
CA GLU A 383 20.45 18.64 39.44
C GLU A 383 20.94 17.28 39.94
N SER A 384 20.72 16.21 39.17
CA SER A 384 21.19 14.84 39.44
C SER A 384 22.56 14.54 38.84
N ALA A 385 23.12 15.45 38.03
CA ALA A 385 24.44 15.28 37.44
C ALA A 385 25.53 15.60 38.48
N SER A 386 26.26 14.59 38.95
CA SER A 386 27.43 14.80 39.80
C SER A 386 28.66 15.14 38.96
N HIS A 387 29.34 16.25 39.29
CA HIS A 387 30.56 16.68 38.63
C HIS A 387 31.67 15.63 38.85
N ARG A 388 32.06 14.90 37.80
CA ARG A 388 33.25 14.04 37.85
C ARG A 388 34.50 14.90 37.65
N GLU A 389 35.33 15.03 38.69
CA GLU A 389 36.57 15.85 38.75
C GLU A 389 37.63 15.58 37.65
N LYS A 390 37.41 14.65 36.71
CA LYS A 390 38.34 14.30 35.62
C LYS A 390 37.66 14.18 34.24
N ALA A 391 36.53 14.87 34.01
CA ALA A 391 35.83 14.83 32.73
C ALA A 391 36.65 15.39 31.55
N ASP A 392 37.61 16.29 31.83
CA ASP A 392 38.47 16.94 30.82
C ASP A 392 39.60 16.04 30.28
N HIS A 393 39.74 14.82 30.81
CA HIS A 393 40.80 13.88 30.45
C HIS A 393 40.25 12.53 29.99
N LEU A 394 39.23 12.53 29.13
CA LEU A 394 38.83 11.32 28.42
C LEU A 394 39.93 10.95 27.41
N PRO A 395 40.62 9.80 27.55
CA PRO A 395 41.54 9.33 26.51
C PRO A 395 40.75 9.14 25.20
N PRO A 396 41.40 9.24 24.02
CA PRO A 396 40.71 9.06 22.74
C PRO A 396 40.01 7.70 22.74
N ILE A 397 38.67 7.74 22.70
CA ILE A 397 37.84 6.55 22.69
C ILE A 397 37.91 5.99 21.27
N PHE A 398 38.65 4.90 21.10
CA PHE A 398 38.60 4.14 19.86
C PHE A 398 37.30 3.32 19.84
N ILE A 399 36.66 3.20 18.68
CA ILE A 399 35.41 2.42 18.51
C ILE A 399 35.57 0.97 19.03
N THR A 400 36.77 0.41 18.95
CA THR A 400 37.10 -0.93 19.46
C THR A 400 37.09 -1.01 20.99
N THR A 401 37.44 0.06 21.71
CA THR A 401 37.39 0.10 23.18
C THR A 401 35.97 0.22 23.75
N LEU A 402 35.02 0.81 22.99
CA LEU A 402 33.60 0.81 23.35
C LEU A 402 32.98 -0.59 23.26
N LEU A 403 33.47 -1.44 22.35
CA LEU A 403 32.98 -2.83 22.20
C LEU A 403 33.44 -3.75 23.36
N GLU A 404 34.50 -3.39 24.09
CA GLU A 404 35.07 -4.21 25.17
C GLU A 404 34.61 -3.77 26.57
N ASP A 405 34.20 -2.51 26.77
CA ASP A 405 33.73 -1.97 28.05
C ASP A 405 32.37 -1.22 27.93
N ASP A 406 31.30 -2.02 27.79
CA ASP A 406 29.91 -1.55 27.78
C ASP A 406 29.40 -1.03 29.13
N SER A 407 30.22 -0.99 30.18
CA SER A 407 29.79 -0.57 31.53
C SER A 407 29.41 0.92 31.61
N CYS A 408 29.81 1.71 30.62
CA CYS A 408 29.54 3.13 30.53
C CYS A 408 28.20 3.48 29.84
N VAL A 409 27.52 2.53 29.19
CA VAL A 409 26.29 2.78 28.42
C VAL A 409 25.06 2.51 29.28
N ASP A 410 24.17 3.50 29.43
CA ASP A 410 22.86 3.31 30.10
C ASP A 410 22.00 2.34 29.28
N ARG A 411 21.73 1.16 29.83
CA ARG A 411 20.90 0.12 29.20
C ARG A 411 19.41 0.36 29.45
N TYR A 412 18.98 1.61 29.29
CA TYR A 412 17.59 1.99 29.47
C TYR A 412 16.76 1.49 28.28
N ILE A 413 15.70 0.74 28.57
CA ILE A 413 14.74 0.28 27.59
C ILE A 413 13.35 0.57 28.15
N PRO A 414 12.59 1.51 27.56
CA PRO A 414 11.24 1.78 27.99
C PRO A 414 10.31 0.62 27.61
N SER A 415 9.27 0.39 28.40
CA SER A 415 8.25 -0.64 28.14
C SER A 415 7.37 -0.36 26.92
N SER A 416 7.36 0.90 26.45
CA SER A 416 6.64 1.35 25.26
C SER A 416 7.42 2.50 24.62
N LEU A 417 7.19 2.74 23.33
CA LEU A 417 7.84 3.82 22.60
C LEU A 417 7.36 5.17 23.17
N PRO A 418 8.29 6.05 23.60
CA PRO A 418 7.94 7.41 24.00
C PRO A 418 7.79 8.31 22.78
N LEU A 419 6.96 9.36 22.91
CA LEU A 419 7.06 10.51 22.01
C LEU A 419 8.36 11.26 22.28
N SER A 420 8.95 11.88 21.25
CA SER A 420 10.27 12.54 21.39
C SER A 420 10.27 13.71 22.38
N ILE A 421 9.09 14.22 22.77
CA ILE A 421 9.00 15.36 23.68
C ILE A 421 9.20 15.02 25.15
N GLN A 422 9.34 13.73 25.53
CA GLN A 422 9.59 13.36 26.93
C GLN A 422 10.83 14.05 27.53
N GLU A 423 11.75 14.54 26.70
CA GLU A 423 13.00 15.18 27.11
C GLU A 423 12.86 16.69 27.43
N ILE A 424 11.77 17.37 27.04
CA ILE A 424 11.72 18.84 27.04
C ILE A 424 11.04 19.42 28.30
N ASP A 425 9.87 18.92 28.71
CA ASP A 425 9.20 19.26 29.99
C ASP A 425 7.96 18.36 30.22
N SER A 426 7.72 17.96 31.47
CA SER A 426 6.50 17.27 31.92
C SER A 426 5.20 18.05 31.68
N HIS A 427 5.28 19.37 31.52
CA HIS A 427 4.13 20.24 31.24
C HIS A 427 3.81 20.38 29.75
N ILE A 428 4.81 20.32 28.87
CA ILE A 428 4.63 20.49 27.41
C ILE A 428 4.10 19.20 26.78
N GLY A 429 4.43 18.04 27.37
CA GLY A 429 3.94 16.73 26.92
C GLY A 429 2.48 16.38 27.26
N LYS A 430 1.73 17.27 27.92
CA LYS A 430 0.31 17.05 28.24
C LYS A 430 -0.57 17.52 27.09
N LEU A 431 -0.88 16.62 26.18
CA LEU A 431 -1.89 16.80 25.13
C LEU A 431 -3.00 15.76 25.34
N SER A 432 -4.25 16.12 25.09
CA SER A 432 -5.36 15.16 25.09
C SER A 432 -6.46 15.59 24.13
N PHE A 433 -6.73 14.73 23.14
CA PHE A 433 -7.82 14.86 22.19
C PHE A 433 -9.04 14.01 22.58
N ARG A 434 -9.02 13.40 23.77
CA ARG A 434 -10.07 12.51 24.25
C ARG A 434 -11.29 13.25 24.78
N THR A 435 -11.08 14.41 25.41
CA THR A 435 -12.14 15.19 26.07
C THR A 435 -12.23 16.58 25.47
N ARG A 436 -13.44 17.16 25.51
CA ARG A 436 -13.69 18.53 25.03
C ARG A 436 -12.80 19.52 25.77
N ASP A 437 -12.67 19.40 27.08
CA ASP A 437 -11.79 20.26 27.88
C ASP A 437 -10.31 20.17 27.46
N GLY A 438 -9.84 18.97 27.13
CA GLY A 438 -8.48 18.75 26.63
C GLY A 438 -8.25 19.46 25.29
N VAL A 439 -9.20 19.34 24.36
CA VAL A 439 -9.13 20.06 23.07
C VAL A 439 -9.21 21.57 23.28
N MET A 440 -10.08 22.06 24.16
CA MET A 440 -10.19 23.49 24.47
C MET A 440 -8.90 24.06 25.07
N GLN A 441 -8.18 23.30 25.90
CA GLN A 441 -6.86 23.71 26.40
C GLN A 441 -5.81 23.78 25.29
N LEU A 442 -5.87 22.87 24.32
CA LEU A 442 -4.96 22.87 23.16
C LEU A 442 -5.24 24.01 22.18
N LEU A 443 -6.49 24.51 22.10
CA LEU A 443 -6.88 25.65 21.27
C LEU A 443 -6.37 27.00 21.81
N CYS A 444 -5.86 27.06 23.05
CA CYS A 444 -5.20 28.27 23.54
C CYS A 444 -3.88 28.53 22.77
N PRO A 445 -3.42 29.79 22.64
CA PRO A 445 -2.17 30.10 21.93
C PRO A 445 -0.93 29.35 22.42
N SER A 446 -0.85 29.07 23.73
CA SER A 446 0.21 28.23 24.31
C SER A 446 0.06 26.76 23.93
N GLY A 447 -1.17 26.25 23.83
CA GLY A 447 -1.47 24.87 23.43
C GLY A 447 -1.06 24.59 21.98
N ILE A 448 -1.39 25.51 21.06
CA ILE A 448 -0.97 25.44 19.65
C ILE A 448 0.55 25.45 19.54
N ARG A 449 1.23 26.38 20.22
CA ARG A 449 2.71 26.44 20.24
C ARG A 449 3.34 25.16 20.79
N ASN A 450 2.74 24.58 21.83
CA ASN A 450 3.20 23.30 22.37
C ASN A 450 3.03 22.18 21.34
N MET A 451 1.88 22.09 20.65
CA MET A 451 1.65 21.11 19.59
C MET A 451 2.64 21.25 18.43
N GLN A 452 2.96 22.48 18.01
CA GLN A 452 3.98 22.75 17.00
C GLN A 452 5.36 22.26 17.45
N LEU A 453 5.74 22.50 18.71
CA LEU A 453 7.00 22.04 19.28
C LEU A 453 7.05 20.50 19.36
N ILE A 454 5.97 19.85 19.81
CA ILE A 454 5.85 18.38 19.83
C ILE A 454 6.07 17.81 18.44
N LEU A 455 5.39 18.36 17.44
CA LEU A 455 5.53 17.94 16.06
C LEU A 455 6.96 18.12 15.56
N ALA A 456 7.59 19.27 15.81
CA ALA A 456 8.96 19.54 15.39
C ALA A 456 9.95 18.52 15.98
N CYS A 457 9.84 18.22 17.28
CA CYS A 457 10.67 17.22 17.93
C CYS A 457 10.44 15.81 17.36
N GLN A 458 9.18 15.44 17.12
CA GLN A 458 8.84 14.15 16.54
C GLN A 458 9.37 14.00 15.11
N VAL A 459 9.32 15.07 14.30
CA VAL A 459 9.89 15.10 12.95
C VAL A 459 11.41 14.94 13.00
N ILE A 460 12.09 15.61 13.94
CA ILE A 460 13.54 15.47 14.11
C ILE A 460 13.91 14.03 14.47
N GLN A 461 13.23 13.42 15.44
CA GLN A 461 13.47 12.03 15.80
C GLN A 461 13.24 11.11 14.61
N LYS A 462 12.13 11.29 13.89
CA LYS A 462 11.81 10.49 12.71
C LYS A 462 12.92 10.59 11.66
N ASN A 463 13.38 11.80 11.34
CA ASN A 463 14.41 12.02 10.34
C ASN A 463 15.76 11.43 10.77
N ALA A 464 16.10 11.50 12.05
CA ALA A 464 17.28 10.84 12.60
C ALA A 464 17.20 9.31 12.45
N LEU A 465 16.04 8.72 12.77
CA LEU A 465 15.81 7.29 12.58
C LEU A 465 15.87 6.88 11.11
N LEU A 466 15.27 7.67 10.22
CA LEU A 466 15.32 7.43 8.78
C LEU A 466 16.77 7.41 8.28
N ALA A 467 17.56 8.43 8.65
CA ALA A 467 18.97 8.50 8.27
C ALA A 467 19.77 7.30 8.81
N ALA A 468 19.53 6.90 10.07
CA ALA A 468 20.19 5.75 10.68
C ALA A 468 19.84 4.42 9.97
N VAL A 469 18.56 4.21 9.65
CA VAL A 469 18.07 3.03 8.94
C VAL A 469 18.63 2.98 7.51
N GLN A 470 18.65 4.10 6.80
CA GLN A 470 19.23 4.20 5.46
C GLN A 470 20.75 3.97 5.44
N GLN A 471 21.46 4.49 6.45
CA GLN A 471 22.89 4.25 6.59
C GLN A 471 23.18 2.77 6.89
N ALA A 472 22.38 2.15 7.77
CA ALA A 472 22.49 0.73 8.08
C ALA A 472 22.22 -0.15 6.85
N SER A 473 21.17 0.14 6.08
CA SER A 473 20.84 -0.62 4.87
C SER A 473 21.95 -0.54 3.80
N PHE A 474 22.61 0.61 3.67
CA PHE A 474 23.74 0.76 2.75
C PHE A 474 24.93 -0.11 3.15
N CYS A 475 25.21 -0.28 4.45
CA CYS A 475 26.30 -1.15 4.92
C CYS A 475 26.10 -2.62 4.49
N TYR A 476 24.86 -3.10 4.39
CA TYR A 476 24.56 -4.45 3.89
C TYR A 476 24.84 -4.60 2.39
N LEU A 477 24.53 -3.58 1.59
CA LEU A 477 24.75 -3.61 0.13
C LEU A 477 26.23 -3.64 -0.25
N VAL A 478 27.12 -3.19 0.63
CA VAL A 478 28.57 -3.10 0.39
C VAL A 478 29.34 -4.33 0.88
N GLN A 479 28.67 -5.34 1.46
CA GLN A 479 29.37 -6.58 1.83
C GLN A 479 29.96 -7.25 0.58
N PRO A 480 31.29 -7.46 0.51
CA PRO A 480 31.89 -8.20 -0.60
C PRO A 480 31.35 -9.62 -0.62
N PRO A 481 31.22 -10.27 -1.80
CA PRO A 481 30.79 -11.66 -1.86
C PRO A 481 31.71 -12.49 -0.98
N HIS A 482 31.13 -13.15 0.03
CA HIS A 482 31.85 -14.08 0.88
C HIS A 482 32.69 -15.01 0.00
N ALA A 483 34.02 -14.90 0.13
CA ALA A 483 34.92 -15.84 -0.50
C ALA A 483 34.59 -17.23 0.06
N PRO A 484 34.38 -18.26 -0.79
CA PRO A 484 34.13 -19.60 -0.28
C PRO A 484 35.34 -20.04 0.55
N ASP A 485 35.07 -20.53 1.76
CA ASP A 485 36.06 -21.05 2.69
C ASP A 485 37.10 -21.90 1.96
N ILE A 486 38.31 -21.37 1.83
CA ILE A 486 39.48 -22.15 1.46
C ILE A 486 39.75 -23.04 2.66
N LYS A 487 39.35 -24.30 2.56
CA LYS A 487 39.84 -25.36 3.45
C LYS A 487 41.37 -25.35 3.41
N VAL A 488 41.97 -24.88 4.50
CA VAL A 488 43.39 -25.09 4.77
C VAL A 488 43.55 -26.56 5.11
N SER A 489 44.52 -27.18 4.43
CA SER A 489 44.83 -28.62 4.39
C SER A 489 45.30 -29.17 5.74
#